data_AF-A0A3Q2YI22-F1
#
_entry.id   AF-A0A3Q2YI22-F1
#
_cell.length_a   1.000
_cell.length_b   1.000
_cell.length_c   1.000
_cell.angle_alpha   90.00
_cell.angle_beta   90.00
_cell.angle_gamma   90.00
#
_symmetry.space_group_name_H-M   'P 1'
#
loop_
_entity.id
_entity.type
_entity.pdbx_description
1 polymer ?
#
loop_
_entity_poly.entity_id
_entity_poly.type
_entity_poly.pdbx_seq_one_letter_code
_entity_poly.pdbx_strand_id
1 'polypeptide(L)'
;MDASGVYVRERGKLHRVSDIVLKPVVGFSSSSSSTCRRTNPLVLRKEHFVFTYNAEGSLRYSSKSLFDIALLFVAGNVQHVDSLVGFPEQIGDRLFAAAEENRVFLKPDVSPRALRLFSDAYGEMVLGSLCLRNRFPLLSERIADIKTFHSLKRLDLFGCRLGDNHEIFQHLTSASLASCLIQLFIGGNGLSDAGLQRLTAPVRMMRKGLDCLQCLDVSHNPLSERALRYLKCLPKLDKLDVSGTSVKFGSRLKLSMWELLGLTYSENALDAFDHSECKTQGWAEQVVNQWETNGAQMPKQKKLDESRISALRFFGRQKFVQEVLNAAPLCRNRDATAEEQRLHFYKPPAGSTTDGTTPDRTCWNASGKRKQPSEKRSDRSTASPPMKRASLSVFNADDMDLLDQY
;
A
#
# COMPACT_ATOMS: atom_id res chain seq x y z
N MET A 1 45.45 -19.79 -3.47
CA MET A 1 45.46 -19.82 -2.00
C MET A 1 44.44 -20.84 -1.58
N ASP A 2 44.95 -21.94 -1.03
CA ASP A 2 44.28 -23.24 -0.92
C ASP A 2 43.17 -23.26 0.13
N ALA A 3 42.19 -24.12 -0.13
CA ALA A 3 41.00 -24.38 0.67
C ALA A 3 41.34 -24.64 2.15
N SER A 4 40.84 -23.78 3.02
CA SER A 4 40.87 -23.96 4.47
C SER A 4 40.04 -25.19 4.86
N GLY A 5 40.71 -26.28 5.22
CA GLY A 5 40.07 -27.50 5.70
C GLY A 5 39.30 -27.24 6.99
N VAL A 6 38.03 -27.69 7.05
CA VAL A 6 37.20 -27.64 8.26
C VAL A 6 37.62 -28.79 9.18
N TYR A 7 37.83 -28.49 10.47
CA TYR A 7 38.19 -29.46 11.50
C TYR A 7 37.09 -29.54 12.56
N VAL A 8 36.84 -30.75 13.06
CA VAL A 8 35.86 -31.04 14.11
C VAL A 8 36.57 -31.78 15.24
N ARG A 9 36.32 -31.38 16.49
CA ARG A 9 36.93 -32.01 17.67
C ARG A 9 35.95 -32.99 18.31
N GLU A 10 36.32 -34.27 18.36
CA GLU A 10 35.53 -35.31 19.00
C GLU A 10 36.36 -35.99 20.10
N ARG A 11 35.82 -36.07 21.33
CA ARG A 11 36.50 -36.67 22.51
C ARG A 11 37.93 -36.14 22.72
N GLY A 12 38.13 -34.84 22.48
CA GLY A 12 39.41 -34.16 22.65
C GLY A 12 40.39 -34.29 21.47
N LYS A 13 40.12 -35.14 20.47
CA LYS A 13 40.95 -35.32 19.27
C LYS A 13 40.38 -34.53 18.09
N LEU A 14 41.26 -33.87 17.34
CA LEU A 14 40.90 -33.02 16.20
C LEU A 14 40.87 -33.87 14.91
N HIS A 15 39.74 -33.89 14.22
CA HIS A 15 39.51 -34.64 12.98
C HIS A 15 39.28 -33.68 11.81
N ARG A 16 39.90 -33.94 10.66
CA ARG A 16 39.66 -33.17 9.43
C ARG A 16 38.42 -33.72 8.72
N VAL A 17 37.50 -32.86 8.31
CA VAL A 17 36.19 -33.26 7.75
C VAL A 17 36.31 -34.05 6.43
N SER A 18 37.47 -34.01 5.75
CA SER A 18 37.76 -34.85 4.56
C SER A 18 37.82 -36.35 4.86
N ASP A 19 38.00 -36.74 6.13
CA ASP A 19 38.39 -38.11 6.49
C ASP A 19 37.19 -38.93 7.00
N ILE A 20 35.99 -38.33 7.06
CA ILE A 20 34.74 -39.03 7.38
C ILE A 20 34.21 -39.69 6.11
N VAL A 21 34.86 -40.78 5.68
CA VAL A 21 34.37 -41.64 4.60
C VAL A 21 33.14 -42.38 5.10
N LEU A 22 31.95 -41.91 4.74
CA LEU A 22 30.74 -42.72 4.76
C LEU A 22 30.96 -43.89 3.79
N LYS A 23 31.10 -45.12 4.31
CA LYS A 23 31.18 -46.35 3.50
C LYS A 23 30.02 -46.38 2.49
N PRO A 24 30.29 -46.39 1.18
CA PRO A 24 29.27 -46.70 0.19
C PRO A 24 28.92 -48.18 0.31
N VAL A 25 27.62 -48.50 0.40
CA VAL A 25 27.15 -49.88 0.31
C VAL A 25 27.43 -50.37 -1.12
N VAL A 26 28.32 -51.34 -1.23
CA VAL A 26 28.76 -51.98 -2.47
C VAL A 26 27.59 -52.80 -3.05
N GLY A 27 27.33 -52.62 -4.34
CA GLY A 27 26.30 -53.36 -5.08
C GLY A 27 26.69 -54.81 -5.37
N PHE A 28 25.67 -55.64 -5.58
CA PHE A 28 25.78 -56.90 -6.31
C PHE A 28 24.77 -56.93 -7.46
N SER A 29 25.27 -57.38 -8.61
CA SER A 29 24.61 -57.42 -9.91
C SER A 29 23.66 -58.60 -10.11
N SER A 30 22.50 -58.29 -10.70
CA SER A 30 21.68 -59.06 -11.66
C SER A 30 21.37 -60.55 -11.41
N SER A 31 20.10 -60.85 -11.13
CA SER A 31 19.21 -61.56 -12.09
C SER A 31 17.79 -61.75 -11.53
N SER A 32 16.81 -61.73 -12.45
CA SER A 32 15.47 -62.35 -12.35
C SER A 32 14.32 -61.53 -11.72
N SER A 33 13.56 -60.91 -12.63
CA SER A 33 12.08 -60.88 -12.72
C SER A 33 11.19 -60.51 -11.53
N SER A 34 10.26 -59.61 -11.85
CA SER A 34 8.88 -59.44 -11.35
C SER A 34 8.61 -58.29 -10.37
N THR A 35 7.90 -57.30 -10.92
CA THR A 35 6.81 -56.52 -10.31
C THR A 35 6.93 -56.10 -8.84
N CYS A 36 7.22 -54.82 -8.61
CA CYS A 36 6.56 -53.96 -7.62
C CYS A 36 7.05 -52.51 -7.82
N ARG A 37 6.13 -51.58 -8.14
CA ARG A 37 6.40 -50.14 -8.10
C ARG A 37 6.74 -49.73 -6.66
N ARG A 38 8.03 -49.60 -6.35
CA ARG A 38 8.50 -48.88 -5.16
C ARG A 38 9.02 -47.53 -5.60
N THR A 39 8.17 -46.53 -5.41
CA THR A 39 8.59 -45.13 -5.28
C THR A 39 9.76 -45.07 -4.28
N ASN A 40 10.86 -44.44 -4.69
CA ASN A 40 12.06 -44.26 -3.89
C ASN A 40 11.71 -43.91 -2.42
N PRO A 41 12.19 -44.68 -1.43
CA PRO A 41 11.97 -44.35 -0.04
C PRO A 41 12.86 -43.15 0.30
N LEU A 42 12.21 -42.04 0.64
CA LEU A 42 12.72 -40.97 1.51
C LEU A 42 14.22 -40.69 1.38
N VAL A 43 14.57 -39.81 0.44
CA VAL A 43 15.80 -39.03 0.59
C VAL A 43 15.66 -38.29 1.93
N LEU A 44 16.31 -38.79 2.98
CA LEU A 44 16.38 -38.13 4.29
C LEU A 44 17.00 -36.75 4.05
N ARG A 45 16.15 -35.72 3.96
CA ARG A 45 16.63 -34.34 3.98
C ARG A 45 17.34 -34.15 5.32
N LYS A 46 18.62 -33.77 5.27
CA LYS A 46 19.45 -33.44 6.45
C LYS A 46 18.86 -32.31 7.32
N GLU A 47 17.73 -31.74 6.93
CA GLU A 47 17.04 -30.60 7.52
C GLU A 47 16.31 -30.90 8.83
N HIS A 48 16.18 -32.17 9.24
CA HIS A 48 15.44 -32.57 10.46
C HIS A 48 16.30 -32.75 11.71
N PHE A 49 17.62 -32.56 11.62
CA PHE A 49 18.53 -32.66 12.75
C PHE A 49 19.10 -31.27 13.11
N VAL A 50 19.05 -30.93 14.40
CA VAL A 50 19.63 -29.73 14.99
C VAL A 50 20.96 -30.09 15.63
N PHE A 51 21.97 -29.26 15.37
CA PHE A 51 23.32 -29.41 15.89
C PHE A 51 23.49 -28.43 17.05
N THR A 52 23.76 -28.94 18.25
CA THR A 52 24.06 -28.12 19.42
C THR A 52 25.42 -28.51 19.97
N TYR A 53 26.27 -27.52 20.25
CA TYR A 53 27.50 -27.74 21.00
C TYR A 53 27.17 -27.79 22.49
N ASN A 54 27.63 -28.83 23.19
CA ASN A 54 27.60 -28.81 24.64
C ASN A 54 28.70 -27.88 25.18
N ALA A 55 28.69 -27.60 26.49
CA ALA A 55 29.70 -26.76 27.16
C ALA A 55 31.14 -27.31 27.03
N GLU A 56 31.28 -28.58 26.62
CA GLU A 56 32.56 -29.28 26.38
C GLU A 56 33.01 -29.24 24.91
N GLY A 57 32.25 -28.57 24.02
CA GLY A 57 32.57 -28.41 22.61
C GLY A 57 32.24 -29.62 21.71
N SER A 58 31.52 -30.63 22.22
CA SER A 58 31.07 -31.80 21.46
C SER A 58 29.72 -31.55 20.76
N LEU A 59 29.61 -31.98 19.51
CA LEU A 59 28.39 -31.88 18.69
C LEU A 59 27.35 -32.92 19.14
N ARG A 60 26.17 -32.46 19.59
CA ARG A 60 24.99 -33.30 19.79
C ARG A 60 24.00 -33.16 18.63
N TYR A 61 23.48 -34.30 18.19
CA TYR A 61 22.41 -34.40 17.20
C TYR A 61 21.09 -34.54 17.95
N SER A 62 20.18 -33.61 17.74
CA SER A 62 18.79 -33.72 18.22
C SER A 62 17.85 -33.64 17.03
N SER A 63 16.74 -34.39 17.05
CA SER A 63 15.71 -34.27 16.02
C SER A 63 14.86 -33.02 16.27
N LYS A 64 14.45 -32.34 15.20
CA LYS A 64 13.39 -31.32 15.28
C LYS A 64 12.12 -31.94 15.87
N SER A 65 11.31 -31.13 16.55
CA SER A 65 10.04 -31.62 17.09
C SER A 65 9.09 -32.02 15.95
N LEU A 66 8.15 -32.94 16.21
CA LEU A 66 7.12 -33.29 15.22
C LEU A 66 6.34 -32.05 14.77
N PHE A 67 6.12 -31.10 15.69
CA PHE A 67 5.49 -29.83 15.41
C PHE A 67 6.29 -29.02 14.37
N ASP A 68 7.61 -28.86 14.55
CA ASP A 68 8.45 -28.10 13.61
C ASP A 68 8.52 -28.76 12.23
N ILE A 69 8.58 -30.09 12.20
CA ILE A 69 8.58 -30.86 10.94
C ILE A 69 7.25 -30.65 10.21
N ALA A 70 6.13 -30.74 10.91
CA ALA A 70 4.80 -30.51 10.33
C ALA A 70 4.65 -29.05 9.87
N LEU A 71 5.11 -28.08 10.67
CA LEU A 71 5.04 -26.66 10.33
C LEU A 71 5.84 -26.33 9.07
N LEU A 72 7.06 -26.85 8.94
CA LEU A 72 7.88 -26.68 7.73
C LEU A 72 7.24 -27.34 6.50
N PHE A 73 6.63 -28.50 6.68
CA PHE A 73 5.92 -29.18 5.60
C PHE A 73 4.72 -28.36 5.11
N VAL A 74 3.93 -27.80 6.02
CA VAL A 74 2.79 -26.94 5.68
C VAL A 74 3.29 -25.63 5.03
N ALA A 75 4.34 -25.01 5.58
CA ALA A 75 4.92 -23.78 5.03
C ALA A 75 5.35 -23.94 3.56
N GLY A 76 5.99 -25.06 3.22
CA GLY A 76 6.39 -25.36 1.84
C GLY A 76 5.23 -25.70 0.88
N ASN A 77 4.05 -25.98 1.42
CA ASN A 77 2.86 -26.41 0.68
C ASN A 77 1.63 -25.52 0.95
N VAL A 78 1.85 -24.28 1.36
CA VAL A 78 0.77 -23.36 1.81
C VAL A 78 -0.31 -23.16 0.75
N GLN A 79 0.02 -23.32 -0.54
CA GLN A 79 -0.93 -23.24 -1.66
C GLN A 79 -2.05 -24.30 -1.60
N HIS A 80 -1.85 -25.38 -0.84
CA HIS A 80 -2.83 -26.46 -0.66
C HIS A 80 -3.65 -26.31 0.61
N VAL A 81 -3.40 -25.27 1.41
CA VAL A 81 -4.19 -24.98 2.61
C VAL A 81 -5.45 -24.22 2.19
N ASP A 82 -6.61 -24.67 2.67
CA ASP A 82 -7.90 -24.05 2.34
C ASP A 82 -8.19 -22.81 3.18
N SER A 83 -7.90 -22.85 4.49
CA SER A 83 -8.13 -21.72 5.41
C SER A 83 -7.28 -21.84 6.67
N LEU A 84 -6.84 -20.69 7.20
CA LEU A 84 -6.21 -20.55 8.52
C LEU A 84 -7.14 -19.87 9.55
N VAL A 85 -8.40 -19.61 9.21
CA VAL A 85 -9.35 -18.96 10.10
C VAL A 85 -9.59 -19.83 11.34
N GLY A 86 -9.45 -19.22 12.52
CA GLY A 86 -9.64 -19.91 13.81
C GLY A 86 -8.36 -20.56 14.37
N PHE A 87 -7.24 -20.51 13.64
CA PHE A 87 -5.95 -20.93 14.19
C PHE A 87 -5.35 -19.82 15.09
N PRO A 88 -4.66 -20.18 16.18
CA PRO A 88 -3.98 -19.22 17.03
C PRO A 88 -2.93 -18.39 16.28
N GLU A 89 -2.89 -17.09 16.59
CA GLU A 89 -1.97 -16.11 15.98
C GLU A 89 -0.50 -16.53 16.08
N GLN A 90 -0.10 -17.16 17.19
CA GLN A 90 1.28 -17.62 17.41
C GLN A 90 1.69 -18.73 16.43
N ILE A 91 0.73 -19.54 15.98
CA ILE A 91 0.97 -20.57 14.97
C ILE A 91 1.00 -19.91 13.58
N GLY A 92 0.10 -18.95 13.34
CA GLY A 92 0.07 -18.15 12.12
C GLY A 92 1.39 -17.43 11.84
N ASP A 93 1.90 -16.70 12.83
CA ASP A 93 3.18 -15.97 12.76
C ASP A 93 4.36 -16.90 12.45
N ARG A 94 4.48 -18.01 13.18
CA ARG A 94 5.54 -19.00 12.93
C ARG A 94 5.43 -19.65 11.55
N LEU A 95 4.22 -19.94 11.10
CA LEU A 95 3.98 -20.50 9.77
C LEU A 95 4.31 -19.49 8.67
N PHE A 96 3.95 -18.21 8.88
CA PHE A 96 4.27 -17.12 7.96
C PHE A 96 5.78 -16.93 7.84
N ALA A 97 6.50 -16.86 8.97
CA ALA A 97 7.95 -16.77 9.01
C ALA A 97 8.62 -17.97 8.29
N ALA A 98 8.14 -19.19 8.54
CA ALA A 98 8.64 -20.37 7.84
C ALA A 98 8.35 -20.35 6.32
N ALA A 99 7.22 -19.77 5.90
CA ALA A 99 6.90 -19.61 4.47
C ALA A 99 7.77 -18.54 3.80
N GLU A 100 8.11 -17.46 4.52
CA GLU A 100 9.03 -16.41 4.10
C GLU A 100 10.46 -16.95 3.94
N GLU A 101 10.96 -17.72 4.91
CA GLU A 101 12.28 -18.36 4.86
C GLU A 101 12.37 -19.35 3.67
N ASN A 102 11.28 -20.07 3.39
CA ASN A 102 11.17 -20.97 2.24
C ASN A 102 10.94 -20.24 0.89
N ARG A 103 10.97 -18.90 0.89
CA ARG A 103 10.81 -18.05 -0.31
C ARG A 103 9.52 -18.31 -1.08
N VAL A 104 8.44 -18.67 -0.38
CA VAL A 104 7.15 -18.96 -1.01
C VAL A 104 6.57 -17.71 -1.66
N PHE A 105 6.67 -16.56 -0.99
CA PHE A 105 6.17 -15.27 -1.46
C PHE A 105 6.99 -14.62 -2.59
N LEU A 106 8.11 -15.23 -3.00
CA LEU A 106 8.85 -14.79 -4.19
C LEU A 106 8.26 -15.35 -5.48
N LYS A 107 7.55 -16.48 -5.39
CA LYS A 107 6.96 -17.16 -6.55
C LYS A 107 5.67 -16.44 -6.98
N PRO A 108 5.61 -15.86 -8.19
CA PRO A 108 4.46 -15.05 -8.60
C PRO A 108 3.14 -15.82 -8.65
N ASP A 109 3.18 -17.12 -8.97
CA ASP A 109 1.95 -17.94 -9.08
C ASP A 109 1.36 -18.32 -7.72
N VAL A 110 2.18 -18.35 -6.68
CA VAL A 110 1.79 -18.82 -5.34
C VAL A 110 1.59 -17.65 -4.36
N SER A 111 2.37 -16.59 -4.51
CA SER A 111 2.43 -15.46 -3.58
C SER A 111 1.05 -14.83 -3.29
N PRO A 112 0.23 -14.45 -4.29
CA PRO A 112 -1.06 -13.82 -4.02
C PRO A 112 -2.02 -14.76 -3.27
N ARG A 113 -2.01 -16.05 -3.59
CA ARG A 113 -2.87 -17.04 -2.93
C ARG A 113 -2.44 -17.25 -1.48
N ALA A 114 -1.13 -17.35 -1.25
CA ALA A 114 -0.58 -17.50 0.10
C ALA A 114 -0.86 -16.25 0.96
N LEU A 115 -0.55 -15.05 0.46
CA LEU A 115 -0.78 -13.80 1.18
C LEU A 115 -2.27 -13.55 1.48
N ARG A 116 -3.16 -13.90 0.55
CA ARG A 116 -4.60 -13.84 0.78
C ARG A 116 -5.03 -14.74 1.94
N LEU A 117 -4.55 -15.98 1.98
CA LEU A 117 -4.87 -16.93 3.04
C LEU A 117 -4.45 -16.43 4.43
N PHE A 118 -3.30 -15.77 4.55
CA PHE A 118 -2.91 -15.12 5.81
C PHE A 118 -3.71 -13.85 6.09
N SER A 119 -3.94 -13.01 5.07
CA SER A 119 -4.68 -11.75 5.23
C SER A 119 -6.13 -12.01 5.66
N ASP A 120 -6.77 -13.05 5.11
CA ASP A 120 -8.14 -13.46 5.45
C ASP A 120 -8.25 -13.99 6.88
N ALA A 121 -7.20 -14.63 7.40
CA ALA A 121 -7.20 -15.20 8.75
C ALA A 121 -6.76 -14.21 9.85
N TYR A 122 -5.76 -13.37 9.58
CA TYR A 122 -5.09 -12.55 10.59
C TYR A 122 -5.16 -11.04 10.33
N GLY A 123 -5.69 -10.62 9.18
CA GLY A 123 -5.97 -9.22 8.87
C GLY A 123 -4.78 -8.28 9.08
N GLU A 124 -4.94 -7.31 9.99
CA GLU A 124 -3.96 -6.25 10.26
C GLU A 124 -2.63 -6.75 10.84
N MET A 125 -2.60 -7.95 11.42
CA MET A 125 -1.36 -8.53 11.94
C MET A 125 -0.38 -8.88 10.82
N VAL A 126 -0.91 -9.30 9.67
CA VAL A 126 -0.10 -9.58 8.48
C VAL A 126 0.52 -8.30 7.96
N LEU A 127 -0.30 -7.28 7.77
CA LEU A 127 0.16 -5.97 7.33
C LEU A 127 -0.85 -4.88 7.69
N GLY A 128 -0.49 -4.03 8.65
CA GLY A 128 -1.32 -2.90 9.11
C GLY A 128 -0.91 -1.57 8.47
N SER A 129 0.35 -1.45 8.05
CA SER A 129 0.90 -0.25 7.42
C SER A 129 1.80 -0.65 6.27
N LEU A 130 1.67 0.00 5.12
CA LEU A 130 2.49 -0.25 3.93
C LEU A 130 3.05 1.05 3.38
N CYS A 131 4.38 1.14 3.29
CA CYS A 131 5.09 2.29 2.74
C CYS A 131 5.83 1.91 1.45
N LEU A 132 5.34 2.45 0.34
CA LEU A 132 5.89 2.28 -1.01
C LEU A 132 6.38 3.59 -1.61
N ARG A 133 6.67 4.59 -0.77
CA ARG A 133 7.10 5.92 -1.21
C ARG A 133 8.24 5.87 -2.23
N ASN A 134 8.02 6.47 -3.39
CA ASN A 134 8.93 6.50 -4.54
C ASN A 134 9.34 5.10 -5.08
N ARG A 135 8.59 4.03 -4.74
CA ARG A 135 8.85 2.64 -5.15
C ARG A 135 7.89 2.18 -6.25
N PHE A 136 7.71 3.00 -7.29
CA PHE A 136 6.83 2.66 -8.41
C PHE A 136 7.11 1.29 -9.05
N PRO A 137 8.38 0.82 -9.23
CA PRO A 137 8.63 -0.47 -9.87
C PRO A 137 8.06 -1.61 -9.02
N LEU A 138 8.27 -1.53 -7.70
CA LEU A 138 7.75 -2.50 -6.75
C LEU A 138 6.22 -2.57 -6.80
N LEU A 139 5.56 -1.40 -6.80
CA LEU A 139 4.10 -1.32 -6.91
C LEU A 139 3.61 -1.98 -8.21
N SER A 140 4.25 -1.67 -9.34
CA SER A 140 3.83 -2.20 -10.65
C SER A 140 4.07 -3.70 -10.80
N GLU A 141 5.17 -4.22 -10.27
CA GLU A 141 5.51 -5.65 -10.35
C GLU A 141 4.69 -6.50 -9.40
N ARG A 142 4.34 -5.95 -8.23
CA ARG A 142 3.69 -6.67 -7.11
C ARG A 142 2.27 -6.19 -6.83
N ILE A 143 1.61 -5.54 -7.78
CA ILE A 143 0.25 -5.03 -7.60
C ILE A 143 -0.75 -6.12 -7.22
N ALA A 144 -0.62 -7.32 -7.79
CA ALA A 144 -1.48 -8.45 -7.48
C ALA A 144 -1.31 -8.91 -6.03
N ASP A 145 -0.09 -8.91 -5.51
CA ASP A 145 0.22 -9.21 -4.12
C ASP A 145 -0.29 -8.11 -3.18
N ILE A 146 -0.08 -6.84 -3.54
CA ILE A 146 -0.53 -5.67 -2.74
C ILE A 146 -2.05 -5.63 -2.62
N LYS A 147 -2.77 -6.00 -3.69
CA LYS A 147 -4.23 -6.14 -3.71
C LYS A 147 -4.77 -7.21 -2.75
N THR A 148 -3.92 -8.09 -2.23
CA THR A 148 -4.36 -9.10 -1.24
C THR A 148 -4.49 -8.55 0.16
N PHE A 149 -3.82 -7.44 0.48
CA PHE A 149 -3.91 -6.80 1.78
C PHE A 149 -5.17 -5.94 1.87
N HIS A 150 -6.16 -6.44 2.62
CA HIS A 150 -7.44 -5.78 2.82
C HIS A 150 -7.61 -5.12 4.19
N SER A 151 -6.69 -5.35 5.12
CA SER A 151 -6.74 -4.80 6.49
C SER A 151 -5.72 -3.69 6.75
N LEU A 152 -5.25 -3.00 5.70
CA LEU A 152 -4.31 -1.89 5.83
C LEU A 152 -4.98 -0.68 6.45
N LYS A 153 -4.41 -0.16 7.54
CA LYS A 153 -4.81 1.11 8.17
C LYS A 153 -4.08 2.30 7.56
N ARG A 154 -2.83 2.10 7.12
CA ARG A 154 -1.97 3.15 6.56
C ARG A 154 -1.38 2.69 5.24
N LEU A 155 -1.50 3.52 4.21
CA LEU A 155 -0.94 3.24 2.89
C LEU A 155 -0.27 4.50 2.34
N ASP A 156 1.04 4.42 2.17
CA ASP A 156 1.85 5.47 1.57
C ASP A 156 2.31 5.07 0.17
N LEU A 157 1.76 5.74 -0.83
CA LEU A 157 2.05 5.62 -2.26
C LEU A 157 2.64 6.92 -2.81
N PHE A 158 3.22 7.78 -1.98
CA PHE A 158 3.77 9.06 -2.42
C PHE A 158 4.81 8.84 -3.53
N GLY A 159 4.72 9.56 -4.65
CA GLY A 159 5.71 9.48 -5.74
C GLY A 159 5.73 8.17 -6.53
N CYS A 160 4.66 7.38 -6.48
CA CYS A 160 4.53 6.11 -7.21
C CYS A 160 4.08 6.24 -8.68
N ARG A 161 3.92 7.46 -9.21
CA ARG A 161 3.54 7.74 -10.61
C ARG A 161 2.24 7.05 -11.05
N LEU A 162 1.22 7.06 -10.18
CA LEU A 162 -0.05 6.40 -10.45
C LEU A 162 -0.75 6.96 -11.71
N GLY A 163 -0.79 8.29 -11.86
CA GLY A 163 -1.65 8.95 -12.86
C GLY A 163 -3.14 8.73 -12.59
N ASP A 164 -3.99 9.20 -13.51
CA ASP A 164 -5.45 9.25 -13.28
C ASP A 164 -6.18 7.90 -13.43
N ASN A 165 -5.56 6.93 -14.11
CA ASN A 165 -6.18 5.67 -14.50
C ASN A 165 -5.56 4.44 -13.82
N HIS A 166 -4.87 4.62 -12.70
CA HIS A 166 -4.21 3.50 -12.04
C HIS A 166 -5.22 2.49 -11.46
N GLU A 167 -4.96 1.20 -11.67
CA GLU A 167 -5.81 0.11 -11.18
C GLU A 167 -5.90 0.00 -9.64
N ILE A 168 -5.03 0.71 -8.91
CA ILE A 168 -5.03 0.74 -7.45
C ILE A 168 -6.28 1.45 -6.91
N PHE A 169 -6.87 2.38 -7.66
CA PHE A 169 -8.05 3.11 -7.20
C PHE A 169 -9.26 2.20 -6.99
N GLN A 170 -9.33 1.10 -7.76
CA GLN A 170 -10.35 0.06 -7.57
C GLN A 170 -10.15 -0.65 -6.24
N HIS A 171 -8.89 -0.94 -5.90
CA HIS A 171 -8.54 -1.59 -4.65
C HIS A 171 -8.80 -0.69 -3.43
N LEU A 172 -8.41 0.59 -3.51
CA LEU A 172 -8.63 1.58 -2.44
C LEU A 172 -10.10 1.76 -2.07
N THR A 173 -10.99 1.64 -3.06
CA THR A 173 -12.44 1.80 -2.91
C THR A 173 -13.19 0.48 -2.76
N SER A 174 -12.47 -0.66 -2.81
CA SER A 174 -13.04 -1.97 -2.56
C SER A 174 -13.57 -2.09 -1.14
N ALA A 175 -14.67 -2.84 -0.96
CA ALA A 175 -15.35 -2.94 0.34
C ALA A 175 -14.44 -3.45 1.48
N SER A 176 -13.45 -4.28 1.14
CA SER A 176 -12.56 -4.89 2.12
C SER A 176 -11.55 -3.87 2.64
N LEU A 177 -10.79 -3.21 1.76
CA LEU A 177 -9.79 -2.21 2.16
C LEU A 177 -10.38 -0.89 2.66
N ALA A 178 -11.48 -0.43 2.05
CA ALA A 178 -12.11 0.85 2.36
C ALA A 178 -12.57 0.98 3.81
N SER A 179 -12.92 -0.15 4.45
CA SER A 179 -13.42 -0.18 5.82
C SER A 179 -12.31 -0.02 6.87
N CYS A 180 -11.06 -0.31 6.50
CA CYS A 180 -9.91 -0.33 7.41
C CYS A 180 -8.96 0.86 7.21
N LEU A 181 -8.92 1.44 6.01
CA LEU A 181 -7.95 2.47 5.66
C LEU A 181 -8.25 3.81 6.36
N ILE A 182 -7.31 4.26 7.20
CA ILE A 182 -7.38 5.49 8.00
C ILE A 182 -6.51 6.59 7.41
N GLN A 183 -5.32 6.24 6.89
CA GLN A 183 -4.37 7.19 6.31
C GLN A 183 -3.97 6.77 4.91
N LEU A 184 -4.09 7.70 3.96
CA LEU A 184 -3.72 7.51 2.56
C LEU A 184 -2.82 8.65 2.10
N PHE A 185 -1.60 8.32 1.68
CA PHE A 185 -0.67 9.26 1.09
C PHE A 185 -0.51 8.96 -0.40
N ILE A 186 -1.04 9.83 -1.24
CA ILE A 186 -0.99 9.73 -2.70
C ILE A 186 -0.40 11.00 -3.32
N GLY A 187 0.43 11.73 -2.57
CA GLY A 187 1.14 12.89 -3.08
C GLY A 187 2.13 12.56 -4.20
N GLY A 188 2.42 13.52 -5.08
CA GLY A 188 3.45 13.38 -6.13
C GLY A 188 3.18 12.30 -7.18
N ASN A 189 1.92 11.95 -7.43
CA ASN A 189 1.53 10.87 -8.34
C ASN A 189 1.08 11.33 -9.72
N GLY A 190 1.09 12.64 -9.98
CA GLY A 190 0.61 13.21 -11.24
C GLY A 190 -0.92 13.14 -11.40
N LEU A 191 -1.65 13.15 -10.28
CA LEU A 191 -3.11 13.11 -10.27
C LEU A 191 -3.69 14.47 -10.69
N SER A 192 -4.51 14.46 -11.73
CA SER A 192 -5.32 15.61 -12.10
C SER A 192 -6.67 15.61 -11.37
N ASP A 193 -7.48 16.64 -11.61
CA ASP A 193 -8.88 16.70 -11.15
C ASP A 193 -9.66 15.44 -11.54
N ALA A 194 -9.37 14.84 -12.70
CA ALA A 194 -10.00 13.61 -13.17
C ALA A 194 -9.58 12.38 -12.35
N GLY A 195 -8.31 12.29 -11.96
CA GLY A 195 -7.83 11.21 -11.09
C GLY A 195 -8.47 11.25 -9.72
N LEU A 196 -8.60 12.45 -9.13
CA LEU A 196 -9.28 12.61 -7.84
C LEU A 196 -10.80 12.35 -7.95
N GLN A 197 -11.42 12.76 -9.07
CA GLN A 197 -12.80 12.43 -9.38
C GLN A 197 -13.00 10.91 -9.46
N ARG A 198 -12.11 10.20 -10.16
CA ARG A 198 -12.15 8.73 -10.28
C ARG A 198 -12.01 8.07 -8.90
N LEU A 199 -11.01 8.44 -8.11
CA LEU A 199 -10.80 7.90 -6.76
C LEU A 199 -12.05 8.04 -5.87
N THR A 200 -12.79 9.14 -6.01
CA THR A 200 -13.97 9.43 -5.18
C THR A 200 -15.30 9.01 -5.82
N ALA A 201 -15.31 8.60 -7.10
CA ALA A 201 -16.54 8.23 -7.81
C ALA A 201 -17.33 7.10 -7.12
N PRO A 202 -16.70 6.00 -6.65
CA PRO A 202 -17.42 4.95 -5.91
C PRO A 202 -18.10 5.47 -4.63
N VAL A 203 -17.43 6.37 -3.90
CA VAL A 203 -17.96 6.95 -2.66
C VAL A 203 -19.15 7.87 -2.96
N ARG A 204 -19.05 8.65 -4.05
CA ARG A 204 -20.06 9.64 -4.45
C ARG A 204 -21.31 8.98 -5.04
N MET A 205 -21.14 7.97 -5.89
CA MET A 205 -22.22 7.36 -6.66
C MET A 205 -22.82 6.14 -5.96
N MET A 206 -21.98 5.27 -5.40
CA MET A 206 -22.42 4.00 -4.79
C MET A 206 -22.45 4.03 -3.27
N ARG A 207 -21.98 5.10 -2.62
CA ARG A 207 -21.82 5.20 -1.15
C ARG A 207 -20.96 4.07 -0.59
N LYS A 208 -19.90 3.71 -1.34
CA LYS A 208 -18.95 2.67 -0.97
C LYS A 208 -17.53 3.21 -1.14
N GLY A 209 -16.69 3.01 -0.14
CA GLY A 209 -15.27 3.34 -0.22
C GLY A 209 -14.83 4.41 0.78
N LEU A 210 -13.64 4.25 1.34
CA LEU A 210 -12.94 5.25 2.17
C LEU A 210 -13.75 5.77 3.39
N ASP A 211 -14.61 4.94 3.98
CA ASP A 211 -15.52 5.31 5.07
C ASP A 211 -14.80 5.64 6.39
N CYS A 212 -13.59 5.10 6.55
CA CYS A 212 -12.74 5.30 7.72
C CYS A 212 -11.58 6.27 7.48
N LEU A 213 -11.46 6.85 6.28
CA LEU A 213 -10.33 7.70 5.93
C LEU A 213 -10.37 9.02 6.71
N GLN A 214 -9.34 9.24 7.52
CA GLN A 214 -9.18 10.43 8.37
C GLN A 214 -8.07 11.35 7.86
N CYS A 215 -7.01 10.80 7.28
CA CYS A 215 -5.87 11.55 6.80
C CYS A 215 -5.66 11.28 5.32
N LEU A 216 -5.69 12.34 4.51
CA LEU A 216 -5.46 12.26 3.07
C LEU A 216 -4.36 13.25 2.67
N ASP A 217 -3.31 12.74 2.05
CA ASP A 217 -2.29 13.55 1.40
C ASP A 217 -2.42 13.43 -0.12
N VAL A 218 -2.72 14.57 -0.77
CA VAL A 218 -2.77 14.73 -2.22
C VAL A 218 -1.76 15.77 -2.71
N SER A 219 -0.75 16.09 -1.90
CA SER A 219 0.28 17.08 -2.19
C SER A 219 1.03 16.80 -3.49
N HIS A 220 1.67 17.81 -4.08
CA HIS A 220 2.48 17.68 -5.30
C HIS A 220 1.77 17.04 -6.50
N ASN A 221 0.44 17.11 -6.55
CA ASN A 221 -0.37 16.71 -7.69
C ASN A 221 -0.94 17.97 -8.39
N PRO A 222 -1.09 17.98 -9.73
CA PRO A 222 -1.64 19.12 -10.47
C PRO A 222 -3.16 19.29 -10.29
N LEU A 223 -3.62 19.42 -9.04
CA LEU A 223 -5.02 19.58 -8.66
C LEU A 223 -5.44 21.04 -8.64
N SER A 224 -6.64 21.33 -9.12
CA SER A 224 -7.28 22.64 -9.02
C SER A 224 -8.22 22.74 -7.81
N GLU A 225 -8.65 23.97 -7.47
CA GLU A 225 -9.66 24.20 -6.43
C GLU A 225 -10.99 23.47 -6.70
N ARG A 226 -11.28 23.12 -7.96
CA ARG A 226 -12.50 22.37 -8.31
C ARG A 226 -12.44 20.93 -7.82
N ALA A 227 -11.26 20.31 -7.87
CA ALA A 227 -11.04 18.94 -7.45
C ALA A 227 -11.39 18.72 -5.97
N LEU A 228 -11.16 19.74 -5.13
CA LEU A 228 -11.42 19.66 -3.68
C LEU A 228 -12.91 19.46 -3.36
N ARG A 229 -13.81 19.81 -4.27
CA ARG A 229 -15.26 19.55 -4.12
C ARG A 229 -15.58 18.06 -4.12
N TYR A 230 -14.76 17.24 -4.76
CA TYR A 230 -14.94 15.79 -4.78
C TYR A 230 -14.68 15.15 -3.41
N LEU A 231 -13.86 15.78 -2.57
CA LEU A 231 -13.54 15.29 -1.22
C LEU A 231 -14.69 15.40 -0.23
N LYS A 232 -15.75 16.16 -0.55
CA LYS A 232 -16.94 16.33 0.31
C LYS A 232 -17.64 15.02 0.65
N CYS A 233 -17.43 13.96 -0.14
CA CYS A 233 -18.03 12.66 0.10
C CYS A 233 -17.35 11.85 1.21
N LEU A 234 -16.20 12.30 1.74
CA LEU A 234 -15.43 11.59 2.77
C LEU A 234 -15.90 12.00 4.16
N PRO A 235 -16.64 11.13 4.90
CA PRO A 235 -17.38 11.55 6.09
C PRO A 235 -16.49 11.80 7.31
N LYS A 236 -15.33 11.14 7.40
CA LYS A 236 -14.42 11.18 8.56
C LYS A 236 -13.10 11.90 8.27
N LEU A 237 -13.01 12.63 7.15
CA LEU A 237 -11.78 13.32 6.78
C LEU A 237 -11.50 14.44 7.80
N ASP A 238 -10.39 14.29 8.52
CA ASP A 238 -9.99 15.18 9.61
C ASP A 238 -8.69 15.92 9.28
N LYS A 239 -7.84 15.39 8.40
CA LYS A 239 -6.57 16.01 7.99
C LYS A 239 -6.40 15.90 6.47
N LEU A 240 -6.04 17.01 5.84
CA LEU A 240 -5.82 17.10 4.40
C LEU A 240 -4.54 17.89 4.09
N ASP A 241 -3.67 17.32 3.26
CA ASP A 241 -2.52 18.02 2.68
C ASP A 241 -2.75 18.27 1.18
N VAL A 242 -2.69 19.55 0.79
CA VAL A 242 -2.78 20.04 -0.60
C VAL A 242 -1.56 20.88 -0.99
N SER A 243 -0.44 20.71 -0.28
CA SER A 243 0.83 21.40 -0.55
C SER A 243 1.31 21.11 -1.98
N GLY A 244 1.94 22.08 -2.64
CA GLY A 244 2.49 21.86 -3.99
C GLY A 244 1.48 21.52 -5.08
N THR A 245 0.18 21.75 -4.85
CA THR A 245 -0.87 21.63 -5.87
C THR A 245 -1.03 22.93 -6.69
N SER A 246 -1.94 22.96 -7.68
CA SER A 246 -2.25 24.19 -8.43
C SER A 246 -3.25 25.11 -7.73
N VAL A 247 -3.55 24.82 -6.45
CA VAL A 247 -4.47 25.58 -5.62
C VAL A 247 -3.80 26.87 -5.14
N LYS A 248 -4.48 28.01 -5.28
CA LYS A 248 -3.94 29.30 -4.84
C LYS A 248 -4.24 29.52 -3.36
N PHE A 249 -3.21 29.69 -2.56
CA PHE A 249 -3.41 30.06 -1.16
C PHE A 249 -4.00 31.47 -1.03
N GLY A 250 -5.02 31.60 -0.19
CA GLY A 250 -5.68 32.88 0.09
C GLY A 250 -6.88 32.72 1.01
N SER A 251 -7.47 33.84 1.43
CA SER A 251 -8.66 33.85 2.29
C SER A 251 -9.84 33.09 1.67
N ARG A 252 -9.98 33.13 0.34
CA ARG A 252 -10.99 32.38 -0.42
C ARG A 252 -10.84 30.87 -0.27
N LEU A 253 -9.61 30.36 -0.31
CA LEU A 253 -9.36 28.92 -0.12
C LEU A 253 -9.68 28.50 1.31
N LYS A 254 -9.22 29.27 2.30
CA LYS A 254 -9.52 29.00 3.72
C LYS A 254 -11.03 28.92 3.97
N LEU A 255 -11.78 29.89 3.44
CA LEU A 255 -13.24 29.90 3.53
C LEU A 255 -13.86 28.70 2.80
N SER A 256 -13.37 28.38 1.60
CA SER A 256 -13.89 27.24 0.81
C SER A 256 -13.61 25.90 1.49
N MET A 257 -12.45 25.70 2.11
CA MET A 257 -12.12 24.48 2.86
C MET A 257 -13.01 24.32 4.09
N TRP A 258 -13.26 25.42 4.80
CA TRP A 258 -14.18 25.43 5.92
C TRP A 258 -15.63 25.14 5.48
N GLU A 259 -16.13 25.80 4.43
CA GLU A 259 -17.51 25.64 3.95
C GLU A 259 -17.76 24.27 3.30
N LEU A 260 -16.79 23.72 2.57
CA LEU A 260 -16.95 22.45 1.85
C LEU A 260 -16.66 21.22 2.72
N LEU A 261 -15.62 21.28 3.55
CA LEU A 261 -15.06 20.14 4.26
C LEU A 261 -15.05 20.32 5.79
N GLY A 262 -15.32 21.53 6.31
CA GLY A 262 -15.21 21.82 7.75
C GLY A 262 -13.77 21.83 8.26
N LEU A 263 -12.79 22.03 7.38
CA LEU A 263 -11.37 22.02 7.73
C LEU A 263 -10.81 23.45 7.85
N THR A 264 -9.98 23.67 8.87
CA THR A 264 -9.22 24.91 9.10
C THR A 264 -7.78 24.77 8.66
N TYR A 265 -7.20 25.86 8.14
CA TYR A 265 -5.78 25.91 7.80
C TYR A 265 -4.91 25.82 9.06
N SER A 266 -3.85 25.01 9.02
CA SER A 266 -2.83 24.94 10.06
C SER A 266 -1.68 25.88 9.75
N GLU A 267 -1.31 26.75 10.69
CA GLU A 267 -0.12 27.61 10.56
C GLU A 267 1.18 26.80 10.70
N ASN A 268 1.13 25.75 11.53
CA ASN A 268 2.25 24.83 11.72
C ASN A 268 2.10 23.61 10.81
N ALA A 269 3.24 23.03 10.40
CA ALA A 269 3.23 21.72 9.78
C ALA A 269 2.58 20.70 10.73
N LEU A 270 1.79 19.80 10.16
CA LEU A 270 1.14 18.75 10.93
C LEU A 270 2.04 17.53 10.85
N ASP A 271 2.38 16.96 11.99
CA ASP A 271 3.25 15.78 12.07
C ASP A 271 2.68 14.59 11.28
N ALA A 272 1.34 14.54 11.12
CA ALA A 272 0.69 13.51 10.31
C ALA A 272 1.16 13.43 8.84
N PHE A 273 1.79 14.49 8.30
CA PHE A 273 2.29 14.55 6.92
C PHE A 273 3.82 14.55 6.84
N ASP A 274 4.54 14.34 7.95
CA ASP A 274 6.00 14.30 7.95
C ASP A 274 6.57 13.00 7.34
N HIS A 275 5.70 12.00 7.12
CA HIS A 275 6.00 10.64 6.68
C HIS A 275 7.06 9.90 7.54
N SER A 276 7.48 10.45 8.69
CA SER A 276 8.53 9.89 9.52
C SER A 276 8.08 8.59 10.20
N GLU A 277 6.78 8.51 10.49
CA GLU A 277 6.11 7.36 11.09
C GLU A 277 5.54 6.36 10.06
N CYS A 278 5.57 6.69 8.76
CA CYS A 278 5.07 5.84 7.69
C CYS A 278 6.09 4.75 7.33
N LYS A 279 6.08 3.68 8.13
CA LYS A 279 6.88 2.47 7.90
C LYS A 279 5.98 1.29 7.56
N THR A 280 6.51 0.36 6.78
CA THR A 280 5.85 -0.94 6.56
C THR A 280 5.85 -1.70 7.88
N GLN A 281 4.69 -2.17 8.34
CA GLN A 281 4.53 -2.81 9.65
C GLN A 281 3.58 -4.00 9.56
N GLY A 282 4.04 -5.13 10.11
CA GLY A 282 3.33 -6.41 10.17
C GLY A 282 4.26 -7.56 9.80
N TRP A 283 3.78 -8.80 9.87
CA TRP A 283 4.56 -9.98 9.49
C TRP A 283 5.11 -9.89 8.06
N ALA A 284 4.36 -9.28 7.14
CA ALA A 284 4.74 -9.13 5.75
C ALA A 284 5.81 -8.05 5.50
N GLU A 285 6.28 -7.32 6.51
CA GLU A 285 7.36 -6.34 6.37
C GLU A 285 8.59 -6.96 5.69
N GLN A 286 9.00 -8.13 6.18
CA GLN A 286 10.16 -8.82 5.63
C GLN A 286 9.94 -9.29 4.20
N VAL A 287 8.72 -9.70 3.85
CA VAL A 287 8.35 -10.09 2.48
C VAL A 287 8.48 -8.90 1.52
N VAL A 288 8.02 -7.72 1.92
CA VAL A 288 8.17 -6.48 1.13
C VAL A 288 9.65 -6.15 0.93
N ASN A 289 10.47 -6.25 1.98
CA ASN A 289 11.92 -6.03 1.91
C ASN A 289 12.61 -7.04 0.97
N GLN A 290 12.16 -8.30 0.96
CA GLN A 290 12.65 -9.31 0.02
C GLN A 290 12.30 -8.95 -1.43
N TRP A 291 11.09 -8.44 -1.70
CA TRP A 291 10.71 -8.02 -3.05
C TRP A 291 11.64 -6.91 -3.58
N GLU A 292 11.98 -5.93 -2.74
CA GLU A 292 12.93 -4.86 -3.09
C GLU A 292 14.32 -5.41 -3.41
N THR A 293 14.81 -6.31 -2.55
CA THR A 293 16.14 -6.89 -2.70
C THR A 293 16.23 -7.74 -3.97
N ASN A 294 15.18 -8.50 -4.29
CA ASN A 294 15.15 -9.33 -5.50
C ASN A 294 14.93 -8.49 -6.78
N GLY A 295 14.10 -7.44 -6.73
CA GLY A 295 13.93 -6.49 -7.83
C GLY A 295 15.23 -5.75 -8.16
N ALA A 296 16.06 -5.44 -7.15
CA ALA A 296 17.38 -4.86 -7.35
C ALA A 296 18.42 -5.86 -7.92
N GLN A 297 18.23 -7.16 -7.68
CA GLN A 297 19.10 -8.24 -8.17
C GLN A 297 18.70 -8.79 -9.54
N MET A 298 17.51 -8.48 -10.05
CA MET A 298 17.20 -8.74 -11.46
C MET A 298 18.24 -8.00 -12.31
N PRO A 299 18.91 -8.67 -13.26
CA PRO A 299 19.85 -7.99 -14.13
C PRO A 299 19.08 -6.90 -14.86
N LYS A 300 19.31 -5.64 -14.45
CA LYS A 300 18.92 -4.44 -15.21
C LYS A 300 19.14 -4.79 -16.65
N GLN A 301 18.08 -4.69 -17.43
CA GLN A 301 17.99 -5.23 -18.78
C GLN A 301 19.06 -4.60 -19.68
N LYS A 302 20.31 -5.03 -19.58
CA LYS A 302 21.39 -4.65 -20.50
C LYS A 302 20.96 -4.96 -21.93
N LYS A 303 20.16 -6.02 -22.10
CA LYS A 303 19.52 -6.35 -23.38
C LYS A 303 18.47 -5.35 -23.85
N LEU A 304 17.69 -4.68 -22.98
CA LEU A 304 16.73 -3.65 -23.43
C LEU A 304 17.41 -2.32 -23.71
N ASP A 305 18.46 -1.95 -22.97
CA ASP A 305 19.28 -0.79 -23.30
C ASP A 305 20.07 -1.02 -24.59
N GLU A 306 20.65 -2.20 -24.81
CA GLU A 306 21.29 -2.57 -26.08
C GLU A 306 20.27 -2.64 -27.24
N SER A 307 19.07 -3.15 -27.01
CA SER A 307 18.01 -3.20 -28.02
C SER A 307 17.43 -1.81 -28.33
N ARG A 308 17.30 -0.94 -27.33
CA ARG A 308 16.92 0.47 -27.51
C ARG A 308 17.99 1.26 -28.22
N ILE A 309 19.27 1.09 -27.85
CA ILE A 309 20.40 1.72 -28.53
C ILE A 309 20.49 1.22 -29.98
N SER A 310 20.24 -0.07 -30.23
CA SER A 310 20.23 -0.65 -31.58
C SER A 310 19.05 -0.14 -32.42
N ALA A 311 17.84 -0.02 -31.85
CA ALA A 311 16.69 0.59 -32.50
C ALA A 311 16.90 2.09 -32.78
N LEU A 312 17.51 2.82 -31.84
CA LEU A 312 17.85 4.24 -31.99
C LEU A 312 18.94 4.48 -33.06
N ARG A 313 19.89 3.55 -33.21
CA ARG A 313 20.86 3.55 -34.32
C ARG A 313 20.21 3.20 -35.66
N PHE A 314 19.20 2.33 -35.66
CA PHE A 314 18.48 1.90 -36.86
C PHE A 314 17.54 2.99 -37.41
N PHE A 315 16.83 3.73 -36.55
CA PHE A 315 15.87 4.77 -36.97
C PHE A 315 16.47 6.18 -37.15
N GLY A 316 17.80 6.30 -37.12
CA GLY A 316 18.54 7.35 -37.84
C GLY A 316 18.00 8.78 -37.76
N ARG A 317 17.86 9.34 -36.55
CA ARG A 317 17.70 10.80 -36.36
C ARG A 317 18.56 11.29 -35.20
N GLN A 318 19.87 11.37 -35.47
CA GLN A 318 20.92 11.75 -34.53
C GLN A 318 20.70 13.13 -33.88
N LYS A 319 19.95 14.04 -34.51
CA LYS A 319 19.65 15.38 -33.96
C LYS A 319 18.55 15.40 -32.89
N PHE A 320 17.59 14.47 -32.93
CA PHE A 320 16.54 14.40 -31.89
C PHE A 320 17.05 13.72 -30.62
N VAL A 321 18.07 12.86 -30.75
CA VAL A 321 18.64 12.07 -29.64
C VAL A 321 19.46 12.94 -28.69
N GLN A 322 20.16 13.98 -29.17
CA GLN A 322 20.86 14.90 -28.26
C GLN A 322 19.87 15.79 -27.49
N GLU A 323 18.77 16.23 -28.12
CA GLU A 323 17.72 17.00 -27.44
C GLU A 323 16.87 16.13 -26.49
N VAL A 324 16.63 14.85 -26.80
CA VAL A 324 15.90 13.92 -25.92
C VAL A 324 16.79 13.32 -24.81
N LEU A 325 18.10 13.15 -25.04
CA LEU A 325 19.04 12.75 -23.98
C LEU A 325 19.43 13.93 -23.07
N ASN A 326 19.47 15.16 -23.61
CA ASN A 326 19.61 16.37 -22.80
C ASN A 326 18.28 16.81 -22.16
N ALA A 327 17.14 16.31 -22.66
CA ALA A 327 15.90 16.28 -21.90
C ALA A 327 16.03 15.20 -20.83
N ALA A 328 16.79 15.54 -19.78
CA ALA A 328 16.72 14.86 -18.50
C ALA A 328 15.24 14.57 -18.18
N PRO A 329 14.90 13.41 -17.60
CA PRO A 329 13.57 13.27 -17.03
C PRO A 329 13.36 14.48 -16.14
N LEU A 330 12.22 15.15 -16.26
CA LEU A 330 11.79 16.21 -15.34
C LEU A 330 11.55 15.62 -13.94
N CYS A 331 12.48 14.84 -13.39
CA CYS A 331 12.86 14.91 -12.00
C CYS A 331 13.49 16.29 -11.83
N ARG A 332 12.63 17.30 -11.73
CA ARG A 332 13.00 18.55 -11.09
C ARG A 332 13.34 18.16 -9.66
N ASN A 333 14.61 17.85 -9.41
CA ASN A 333 15.23 18.21 -8.16
C ASN A 333 15.06 19.73 -8.11
N ARG A 334 13.91 20.18 -7.61
CA ARG A 334 13.81 21.52 -7.09
C ARG A 334 14.77 21.48 -5.92
N ASP A 335 15.94 22.05 -6.16
CA ASP A 335 16.78 22.58 -5.12
C ASP A 335 15.87 23.17 -4.04
N ALA A 336 16.22 22.90 -2.79
CA ALA A 336 15.61 23.49 -1.61
C ALA A 336 15.76 25.02 -1.65
N THR A 337 14.99 25.70 -2.50
CA THR A 337 14.97 27.15 -2.71
C THR A 337 13.61 27.60 -3.27
N ALA A 338 12.55 27.19 -2.60
CA ALA A 338 11.38 28.01 -2.36
C ALA A 338 10.78 27.44 -1.08
N GLU A 339 10.39 28.27 -0.13
CA GLU A 339 9.47 27.85 0.92
C GLU A 339 8.17 27.46 0.22
N GLU A 340 8.09 26.23 -0.28
CA GLU A 340 6.89 25.69 -0.88
C GLU A 340 5.84 25.75 0.22
N GLN A 341 4.84 26.61 -0.01
CA GLN A 341 3.86 26.95 0.98
C GLN A 341 3.15 25.66 1.40
N ARG A 342 3.37 25.25 2.65
CA ARG A 342 2.75 24.06 3.23
C ARG A 342 1.29 24.38 3.46
N LEU A 343 0.41 23.64 2.80
CA LEU A 343 -1.04 23.84 2.82
C LEU A 343 -1.70 22.67 3.52
N HIS A 344 -1.58 22.66 4.84
CA HIS A 344 -2.21 21.65 5.68
C HIS A 344 -3.52 22.16 6.24
N PHE A 345 -4.52 21.31 6.23
CA PHE A 345 -5.84 21.57 6.78
C PHE A 345 -6.21 20.47 7.78
N TYR A 346 -6.88 20.86 8.85
CA TYR A 346 -7.34 19.93 9.88
C TYR A 346 -8.72 20.32 10.41
N LYS A 347 -9.45 19.35 10.96
CA LYS A 347 -10.69 19.59 11.66
C LYS A 347 -10.40 20.01 13.10
N PRO A 348 -10.86 21.17 13.56
CA PRO A 348 -10.64 21.59 14.94
C PRO A 348 -11.39 20.64 15.89
N PRO A 349 -10.81 20.28 17.04
CA PRO A 349 -11.51 19.48 18.04
C PRO A 349 -12.76 20.23 18.50
N ALA A 350 -13.87 19.51 18.66
CA ALA A 350 -15.14 20.05 19.14
C ALA A 350 -14.96 20.59 20.58
N GLY A 351 -14.51 21.83 20.71
CA GLY A 351 -14.16 22.44 22.00
C GLY A 351 -13.08 23.52 21.96
N SER A 352 -12.31 23.69 20.88
CA SER A 352 -11.34 24.79 20.77
C SER A 352 -11.95 26.00 20.05
N THR A 353 -12.60 26.87 20.81
CA THR A 353 -12.75 28.28 20.43
C THR A 353 -11.36 28.90 20.46
N THR A 354 -10.69 29.00 19.32
CA THR A 354 -9.62 29.96 19.16
C THR A 354 -10.25 31.28 18.72
N ASP A 355 -10.26 32.22 19.67
CA ASP A 355 -10.47 33.64 19.41
C ASP A 355 -9.58 34.11 18.27
N GLY A 356 -10.15 34.93 17.38
CA GLY A 356 -9.39 35.75 16.45
C GLY A 356 -9.86 35.71 15.00
N THR A 357 -10.58 36.76 14.60
CA THR A 357 -10.81 37.22 13.23
C THR A 357 -12.08 36.69 12.53
N THR A 358 -13.23 37.09 13.05
CA THR A 358 -14.43 37.35 12.23
C THR A 358 -14.14 38.48 11.23
N PRO A 359 -14.43 38.36 9.93
CA PRO A 359 -14.56 39.53 9.07
C PRO A 359 -15.90 40.21 9.37
N ASP A 360 -15.80 41.51 9.66
CA ASP A 360 -16.89 42.43 9.96
C ASP A 360 -18.14 42.23 9.09
N ARG A 361 -19.27 41.95 9.75
CA ARG A 361 -20.61 42.16 9.20
C ARG A 361 -20.98 43.63 9.38
N THR A 362 -20.62 44.47 8.42
CA THR A 362 -21.18 45.83 8.35
C THR A 362 -22.57 45.75 7.72
N CYS A 363 -23.60 45.90 8.55
CA CYS A 363 -24.99 46.10 8.16
C CYS A 363 -25.13 47.37 7.31
N TRP A 364 -25.54 47.22 6.04
CA TRP A 364 -26.03 48.34 5.23
C TRP A 364 -27.56 48.30 5.22
N ASN A 365 -28.14 49.25 5.93
CA ASN A 365 -29.56 49.58 5.89
C ASN A 365 -29.88 50.15 4.50
N ALA A 366 -30.78 49.49 3.78
CA ALA A 366 -31.47 50.07 2.63
C ALA A 366 -32.97 50.12 2.92
N SER A 367 -33.41 51.31 3.31
CA SER A 367 -34.80 51.72 3.41
C SER A 367 -35.50 51.62 2.05
N GLY A 368 -36.50 50.75 1.95
CA GLY A 368 -37.39 50.64 0.79
C GLY A 368 -38.86 50.61 1.23
N LYS A 369 -39.53 51.76 1.16
CA LYS A 369 -40.97 51.92 1.34
C LYS A 369 -41.73 51.09 0.28
N ARG A 370 -42.67 50.23 0.68
CA ARG A 370 -43.85 49.95 -0.15
C ARG A 370 -45.08 49.57 0.67
N LYS A 371 -46.17 50.25 0.30
CA LYS A 371 -47.51 50.30 0.92
C LYS A 371 -48.23 48.94 0.89
N GLN A 372 -48.92 48.61 1.98
CA GLN A 372 -50.10 47.74 1.97
C GLN A 372 -51.32 48.49 1.41
N PRO A 373 -52.36 47.76 1.00
CA PRO A 373 -53.57 47.76 1.83
C PRO A 373 -54.11 46.36 2.19
N SER A 374 -54.60 46.31 3.43
CA SER A 374 -55.66 45.50 4.05
C SER A 374 -56.91 45.30 3.15
N GLU A 375 -57.84 44.35 3.31
CA GLU A 375 -58.35 43.49 4.40
C GLU A 375 -59.37 42.53 3.71
N LYS A 376 -59.58 41.26 4.11
CA LYS A 376 -60.62 40.84 5.09
C LYS A 376 -60.49 39.34 5.45
N ARG A 377 -60.73 39.10 6.75
CA ARG A 377 -61.01 37.89 7.57
C ARG A 377 -61.98 36.86 6.96
N SER A 378 -62.15 35.60 7.37
CA SER A 378 -61.62 34.63 8.38
C SER A 378 -62.14 33.24 7.89
N ASP A 379 -61.62 32.04 8.20
CA ASP A 379 -61.37 31.40 9.49
C ASP A 379 -60.49 30.13 9.37
N ARG A 380 -59.88 29.77 10.51
CA ARG A 380 -59.09 28.59 10.96
C ARG A 380 -59.34 27.26 10.19
N SER A 381 -58.39 26.33 9.98
CA SER A 381 -57.33 25.83 10.86
C SER A 381 -56.36 24.88 10.12
N THR A 382 -55.09 24.89 10.56
CA THR A 382 -54.04 23.84 10.45
C THR A 382 -53.66 23.28 9.08
N ALA A 383 -52.60 23.85 8.48
CA ALA A 383 -51.76 23.18 7.50
C ALA A 383 -50.27 23.42 7.84
N SER A 384 -49.55 22.34 8.13
CA SER A 384 -48.08 22.31 8.18
C SER A 384 -47.52 22.27 6.75
N PRO A 385 -46.51 23.06 6.38
CA PRO A 385 -45.99 23.09 5.02
C PRO A 385 -44.95 21.97 4.78
N PRO A 386 -44.73 21.55 3.51
CA PRO A 386 -43.91 20.40 3.17
C PRO A 386 -42.41 20.72 3.34
N MET A 387 -41.66 19.79 3.93
CA MET A 387 -40.20 19.81 3.97
C MET A 387 -39.64 19.92 2.54
N LYS A 388 -39.00 21.05 2.25
CA LYS A 388 -38.11 21.19 1.10
C LYS A 388 -36.99 20.14 1.24
N ARG A 389 -37.04 19.10 0.41
CA ARG A 389 -35.89 18.25 0.11
C ARG A 389 -34.75 19.17 -0.35
N ALA A 390 -33.72 19.31 0.49
CA ALA A 390 -32.43 19.79 0.03
C ALA A 390 -31.94 18.81 -1.05
N SER A 391 -31.75 19.34 -2.24
CA SER A 391 -31.27 18.64 -3.43
C SER A 391 -29.85 18.10 -3.20
N LEU A 392 -29.78 16.88 -2.68
CA LEU A 392 -28.61 16.02 -2.69
C LEU A 392 -28.54 15.31 -4.04
N SER A 393 -27.63 15.75 -4.92
CA SER A 393 -26.95 14.95 -5.95
C SER A 393 -26.64 15.80 -7.19
N VAL A 394 -25.37 16.10 -7.44
CA VAL A 394 -24.93 16.35 -8.82
C VAL A 394 -24.45 14.98 -9.31
N PHE A 395 -25.38 14.25 -9.93
CA PHE A 395 -25.08 13.06 -10.71
C PHE A 395 -24.51 13.55 -12.06
N ASN A 396 -23.21 13.39 -12.30
CA ASN A 396 -22.65 13.67 -13.62
C ASN A 396 -22.56 12.35 -14.40
N ALA A 397 -22.95 12.38 -15.68
CA ALA A 397 -22.81 11.23 -16.59
C ALA A 397 -21.37 10.71 -16.63
N ASP A 398 -20.39 11.61 -16.54
CA ASP A 398 -18.96 11.28 -16.47
C ASP A 398 -18.60 10.33 -15.30
N ASP A 399 -19.33 10.39 -14.18
CA ASP A 399 -19.06 9.49 -13.04
C ASP A 399 -19.60 8.08 -13.28
N MET A 400 -20.66 7.93 -14.06
CA MET A 400 -21.17 6.61 -14.46
C MET A 400 -20.21 5.93 -15.44
N ASP A 401 -19.67 6.69 -16.40
CA ASP A 401 -18.66 6.18 -17.35
C ASP A 401 -17.36 5.77 -16.63
N LEU A 402 -16.98 6.47 -15.55
CA LEU A 402 -15.85 6.08 -14.70
C LEU A 402 -16.15 4.80 -13.91
N LEU A 403 -17.40 4.58 -13.52
CA LEU A 403 -17.82 3.37 -12.81
C LEU A 403 -17.82 2.13 -13.70
N ASP A 404 -18.20 2.27 -14.97
CA ASP A 404 -18.18 1.18 -15.95
C ASP A 404 -16.74 0.75 -16.31
N GLN A 405 -15.74 1.57 -15.97
CA GLN A 405 -14.31 1.26 -16.13
C GLN A 405 -13.69 0.60 -14.89
N TYR A 406 -14.47 0.25 -13.87
CA TYR A 406 -14.02 -0.52 -12.71
C TYR A 406 -14.22 -2.02 -12.90
#